data_AF-A0A4Q7TJA1-F1
#
_entry.id   AF-A0A4Q7TJA1-F1
#
_cell.length_a   1.000
_cell.length_b   1.000
_cell.length_c   1.000
_cell.angle_alpha   90.00
_cell.angle_beta   90.00
_cell.angle_gamma   90.00
#
_symmetry.space_group_name_H-M   'P 1'
#
loop_
_entity.id
_entity.type
_entity.pdbx_description
1 polymer ?
#
loop_
_entity_poly.entity_id
_entity_poly.type
_entity_poly.pdbx_seq_one_letter_code
_entity_poly.pdbx_strand_id
1 'polypeptide(L)'
;MSDATAQAAPANRPRKRDVRFSEAEHALVERSATSYGLTPSAFIRGAAVDAAREQQGLPPEQRGQAAGATPPQLTADAVAALNALRTEVKRAGVNLNQQTRLVHHGVIDLGRVGPTVEEVAALCEQVVFLLGGSSKGVAS
;
A
#
# COMPACT_ATOMS: atom_id res chain seq x y z
N MET A 1 -31.47 -0.96 -14.97
CA MET A 1 -30.90 -0.80 -13.62
C MET A 1 -30.56 -2.19 -13.15
N SER A 2 -29.29 -2.58 -13.21
CA SER A 2 -28.85 -3.94 -12.90
C SER A 2 -28.07 -3.90 -11.59
N ASP A 3 -28.52 -4.72 -10.65
CA ASP A 3 -27.99 -4.86 -9.29
C ASP A 3 -26.47 -5.05 -9.28
N ALA A 4 -25.79 -4.16 -8.57
CA ALA A 4 -24.43 -4.38 -8.14
C ALA A 4 -24.46 -5.49 -7.07
N THR A 5 -24.01 -6.69 -7.43
CA THR A 5 -23.81 -7.79 -6.50
C THR A 5 -22.81 -7.38 -5.42
N ALA A 6 -23.31 -7.16 -4.20
CA ALA A 6 -22.48 -6.89 -3.04
C ALA A 6 -21.59 -8.11 -2.74
N GLN A 7 -20.31 -8.02 -3.12
CA GLN A 7 -19.31 -9.03 -2.76
C GLN A 7 -19.06 -8.94 -1.25
N ALA A 8 -19.57 -9.91 -0.47
CA ALA A 8 -19.33 -9.98 0.96
C ALA A 8 -17.82 -10.10 1.24
N ALA A 9 -17.32 -9.31 2.18
CA ALA A 9 -15.94 -9.41 2.63
C ALA A 9 -15.68 -10.82 3.21
N PRO A 10 -14.53 -11.45 2.89
CA PRO A 10 -14.22 -12.76 3.41
C PRO A 10 -14.15 -12.76 4.95
N ALA A 11 -14.62 -13.85 5.56
CA ALA A 11 -14.61 -14.02 7.00
C ALA A 11 -13.21 -13.81 7.60
N ASN A 12 -13.14 -13.13 8.74
CA ASN A 12 -11.89 -12.87 9.45
C ASN A 12 -11.19 -14.18 9.86
N ARG A 13 -9.88 -14.27 9.65
CA ARG A 13 -9.03 -15.45 9.94
C ARG A 13 -8.03 -15.09 11.04
N PRO A 14 -8.30 -15.40 12.32
CA PRO A 14 -7.54 -14.85 13.46
C PRO A 14 -6.22 -15.59 13.78
N ARG A 15 -5.97 -16.77 13.19
CA ARG A 15 -4.78 -17.58 13.51
C ARG A 15 -3.56 -17.07 12.75
N LYS A 16 -2.47 -16.77 13.47
CA LYS A 16 -1.19 -16.27 12.93
C LYS A 16 -0.08 -17.31 13.04
N ARG A 17 0.86 -17.29 12.09
CA ARG A 17 2.14 -17.99 12.14
C ARG A 17 3.26 -16.99 11.84
N ASP A 18 4.34 -17.03 12.61
CA ASP A 18 5.52 -16.18 12.41
C ASP A 18 6.64 -16.99 11.74
N VAL A 19 7.23 -16.44 10.68
CA VAL A 19 8.30 -17.04 9.88
C VAL A 19 9.37 -15.98 9.64
N ARG A 20 10.64 -16.39 9.68
CA ARG A 20 11.78 -15.50 9.40
C ARG A 20 12.23 -15.71 7.95
N PHE A 21 12.46 -14.61 7.25
CA PHE A 21 13.02 -14.59 5.91
C PHE A 21 14.37 -13.88 5.94
N SER A 22 15.32 -14.37 5.15
CA SER A 22 16.43 -13.53 4.70
C SER A 22 15.92 -12.39 3.81
N GLU A 23 16.74 -11.37 3.61
CA GLU A 23 16.41 -10.23 2.75
C GLU A 23 16.12 -10.67 1.31
N ALA A 24 16.91 -11.62 0.78
CA ALA A 24 16.74 -12.15 -0.57
C ALA A 24 15.41 -12.90 -0.74
N GLU A 25 15.03 -13.72 0.24
CA GLU A 25 13.75 -14.45 0.21
C GLU A 25 12.56 -13.51 0.33
N HIS A 26 12.65 -12.50 1.20
CA HIS A 26 11.60 -11.49 1.34
C HIS A 26 11.38 -10.71 0.04
N ALA A 27 12.46 -10.25 -0.60
CA ALA A 27 12.38 -9.54 -1.87
C ALA A 27 11.83 -10.41 -3.00
N LEU A 28 12.15 -11.71 -3.01
CA LEU A 28 11.57 -12.66 -3.96
C LEU A 28 10.05 -12.76 -3.78
N VAL A 29 9.59 -12.94 -2.54
CA VAL A 29 8.17 -13.02 -2.21
C VAL A 29 7.40 -11.76 -2.62
N GLU A 30 7.96 -10.57 -2.36
CA GLU A 30 7.32 -9.30 -2.77
C GLU A 30 7.15 -9.19 -4.29
N ARG A 31 8.19 -9.53 -5.06
CA ARG A 31 8.12 -9.51 -6.52
C ARG A 31 7.09 -10.51 -7.04
N SER A 32 7.11 -11.73 -6.51
CA SER A 32 6.14 -12.75 -6.90
C SER A 32 4.71 -12.33 -6.55
N ALA A 33 4.46 -11.90 -5.33
CA ALA A 33 3.14 -11.41 -4.91
C ALA A 33 2.62 -10.28 -5.82
N THR A 34 3.49 -9.32 -6.14
CA THR A 34 3.21 -8.23 -7.08
C THR A 34 2.82 -8.75 -8.47
N SER A 35 3.56 -9.71 -9.02
CA SER A 35 3.26 -10.29 -10.34
C SER A 35 1.91 -11.02 -10.40
N TYR A 36 1.41 -11.49 -9.26
CA TYR A 36 0.08 -12.11 -9.13
C TYR A 36 -1.01 -11.12 -8.69
N GLY A 37 -0.70 -9.84 -8.48
CA GLY A 37 -1.65 -8.85 -7.97
C GLY A 37 -2.12 -9.12 -6.53
N LEU A 38 -1.29 -9.77 -5.72
CA LEU A 38 -1.59 -10.18 -4.34
C LEU A 38 -0.72 -9.42 -3.34
N THR A 39 -1.20 -9.32 -2.09
CA THR A 39 -0.33 -8.93 -0.98
C THR A 39 0.66 -10.06 -0.66
N PRO A 40 1.87 -9.78 -0.14
CA PRO A 40 2.83 -10.81 0.26
C PRO A 40 2.22 -11.87 1.18
N SER A 41 1.42 -11.45 2.17
CA SER A 41 0.73 -12.36 3.10
C SER A 41 -0.31 -13.26 2.41
N ALA A 42 -1.04 -12.75 1.42
CA ALA A 42 -1.99 -13.55 0.65
C ALA A 42 -1.28 -14.55 -0.26
N PHE A 43 -0.17 -14.14 -0.88
CA PHE A 43 0.67 -15.00 -1.71
C PHE A 43 1.29 -16.13 -0.89
N ILE A 44 1.97 -15.82 0.23
CA ILE A 44 2.58 -16.83 1.13
C ILE A 44 1.52 -17.82 1.62
N ARG A 45 0.35 -17.31 2.04
CA ARG A 45 -0.74 -18.17 2.52
C ARG A 45 -1.20 -19.13 1.41
N GLY A 46 -1.43 -18.62 0.19
CA GLY A 46 -1.85 -19.45 -0.94
C GLY A 46 -0.83 -20.53 -1.25
N ALA A 47 0.45 -20.16 -1.35
CA ALA A 47 1.54 -21.10 -1.60
C ALA A 47 1.65 -22.17 -0.50
N ALA A 48 1.56 -21.78 0.77
CA ALA A 48 1.63 -22.70 1.90
C ALA A 48 0.44 -23.66 1.94
N VAL A 49 -0.77 -23.19 1.63
CA VAL A 49 -1.98 -24.02 1.57
C VAL A 49 -1.92 -24.98 0.39
N ASP A 50 -1.48 -24.52 -0.79
CA ASP A 50 -1.38 -25.39 -1.96
C ASP A 50 -0.32 -26.49 -1.76
N ALA A 51 0.84 -26.15 -1.19
CA ALA A 51 1.85 -27.14 -0.81
C ALA A 51 1.31 -28.17 0.20
N ALA A 52 0.53 -27.72 1.19
CA ALA A 52 -0.09 -28.63 2.16
C ALA A 52 -1.17 -29.54 1.52
N ARG A 53 -1.91 -29.04 0.53
CA ARG A 53 -2.93 -29.81 -0.21
C ARG A 53 -2.29 -30.86 -1.10
N GLU A 54 -1.22 -30.49 -1.82
CA GLU A 54 -0.44 -31.42 -2.64
C GLU A 54 0.07 -32.61 -1.81
N GLN A 55 0.64 -32.33 -0.63
CA GLN A 55 1.09 -33.36 0.32
C GLN A 55 -0.05 -34.29 0.79
N GLN A 56 -1.29 -33.82 0.78
CA GLN A 56 -2.48 -34.58 1.18
C GLN A 56 -3.23 -35.19 -0.01
N GLY A 57 -2.72 -35.05 -1.25
CA GLY A 57 -3.41 -35.51 -2.46
C GLY A 57 -4.70 -34.75 -2.76
N LEU A 58 -4.88 -33.55 -2.19
CA LEU A 58 -6.04 -32.71 -2.40
C LEU A 58 -5.81 -31.79 -3.61
N PRO A 59 -6.86 -31.50 -4.42
CA PRO A 59 -6.74 -30.55 -5.51
C PRO A 59 -6.36 -29.17 -4.97
N PRO A 60 -5.61 -28.36 -5.76
CA PRO A 60 -5.22 -27.01 -5.36
C PRO A 60 -6.45 -26.17 -5.05
N GLU A 61 -6.31 -25.17 -4.18
CA GLU A 61 -7.41 -24.25 -3.93
C GLU A 61 -7.78 -23.57 -5.26
N GLN A 62 -9.05 -23.64 -5.66
CA GLN A 62 -9.57 -22.73 -6.68
C GLN A 62 -9.52 -21.33 -6.08
N ARG A 63 -8.37 -20.68 -6.26
CA ARG A 63 -8.28 -19.24 -6.07
C ARG A 63 -9.30 -18.68 -7.03
N GLY A 64 -10.40 -18.15 -6.52
CA GLY A 64 -11.13 -17.16 -7.29
C GLY A 64 -10.07 -16.16 -7.68
N GLN A 65 -9.68 -16.15 -8.96
CA GLN A 65 -9.01 -14.99 -9.53
C GLN A 65 -9.87 -13.85 -9.01
N ALA A 66 -9.31 -12.97 -8.18
CA ALA A 66 -9.95 -11.68 -7.99
C ALA A 66 -10.20 -11.22 -9.41
N ALA A 67 -11.48 -11.22 -9.82
CA ALA A 67 -11.90 -11.25 -11.22
C ALA A 67 -10.97 -10.31 -11.95
N GLY A 68 -10.21 -10.83 -12.93
CA GLY A 68 -9.06 -10.17 -13.53
C GLY A 68 -9.37 -8.73 -13.87
N ALA A 69 -9.23 -7.85 -12.89
CA ALA A 69 -9.08 -6.45 -13.09
C ALA A 69 -7.65 -6.43 -13.57
N THR A 70 -7.48 -6.49 -14.89
CA THR A 70 -6.29 -5.96 -15.53
C THR A 70 -6.02 -4.67 -14.77
N PRO A 71 -4.97 -4.60 -13.93
CA PRO A 71 -4.69 -3.36 -13.24
C PRO A 71 -4.61 -2.31 -14.35
N PRO A 72 -5.32 -1.17 -14.22
CA PRO A 72 -5.33 -0.17 -15.27
C PRO A 72 -3.88 0.03 -15.68
N GLN A 73 -3.55 -0.25 -16.94
CA GLN A 73 -2.20 -0.13 -17.42
C GLN A 73 -1.87 1.36 -17.31
N LEU A 74 -1.15 1.70 -16.24
CA LEU A 74 -0.69 3.05 -16.01
C LEU A 74 0.24 3.38 -17.17
N THR A 75 -0.01 4.49 -17.85
CA THR A 75 0.91 5.02 -18.85
C THR A 75 2.27 5.24 -18.20
N ALA A 76 3.35 5.22 -18.99
CA ALA A 76 4.69 5.52 -18.49
C ALA A 76 4.71 6.87 -17.73
N ASP A 77 3.93 7.84 -18.20
CA ASP A 77 3.75 9.15 -17.58
C ASP A 77 3.06 9.07 -16.21
N ALA A 78 2.02 8.23 -16.07
CA ALA A 78 1.33 8.03 -14.79
C ALA A 78 2.25 7.34 -13.76
N VAL A 79 3.07 6.38 -14.19
CA VAL A 79 4.07 5.73 -13.33
C VAL A 79 5.15 6.73 -12.90
N ALA A 80 5.61 7.59 -13.82
CA ALA A 80 6.58 8.65 -13.51
C ALA A 80 6.01 9.65 -12.50
N ALA A 81 4.76 10.09 -12.68
CA ALA A 81 4.06 10.99 -11.75
C ALA A 81 3.91 10.38 -10.34
N LEU A 82 3.54 9.10 -10.25
CA LEU A 82 3.45 8.38 -8.97
C LEU A 82 4.81 8.26 -8.27
N ASN A 83 5.89 8.00 -9.01
CA ASN A 83 7.23 7.91 -8.45
C ASN A 83 7.76 9.27 -7.97
N ALA A 84 7.45 10.35 -8.69
CA ALA A 84 7.76 11.72 -8.27
C ALA A 84 7.05 12.05 -6.96
N LEU A 85 5.73 11.82 -6.90
CA LEU A 85 4.92 12.04 -5.71
C LEU A 85 5.42 11.21 -4.51
N ARG A 86 5.74 9.93 -4.73
CA ARG A 86 6.31 9.06 -3.68
C ARG A 86 7.60 9.64 -3.11
N THR A 87 8.43 10.26 -3.95
CA THR A 87 9.71 10.86 -3.55
C THR A 87 9.48 12.10 -2.69
N GLU A 88 8.52 12.94 -3.07
CA GLU A 88 8.17 14.15 -2.31
C GLU A 88 7.54 13.82 -0.95
N VAL A 89 6.61 12.85 -0.89
CA VAL A 89 6.04 12.37 0.37
C VAL A 89 7.12 11.80 1.30
N LYS A 90 8.08 11.04 0.76
CA LYS A 90 9.21 10.55 1.55
C LYS A 90 10.06 11.70 2.10
N ARG A 91 10.31 12.73 1.31
CA ARG A 91 11.07 13.91 1.74
C ARG A 91 10.37 14.67 2.85
N ALA A 92 9.09 14.97 2.68
CA ALA A 92 8.28 15.63 3.70
C ALA A 92 8.22 14.80 5.01
N GLY A 93 8.07 13.48 4.89
CA GLY A 93 8.12 12.57 6.04
C GLY A 93 9.46 12.58 6.79
N VAL A 94 10.59 12.65 6.07
CA VAL A 94 11.92 12.79 6.70
C VAL A 94 12.05 14.13 7.43
N ASN A 95 11.61 15.22 6.81
CA ASN A 95 11.62 16.56 7.42
C ASN A 95 10.76 16.60 8.71
N LEU A 96 9.55 16.05 8.66
CA LEU A 96 8.65 15.98 9.80
C LEU A 96 9.21 15.11 10.93
N ASN A 97 9.84 13.98 10.59
CA ASN A 97 10.49 13.12 11.57
C ASN A 97 11.71 13.80 12.23
N GLN A 98 12.47 14.61 11.48
CA GLN A 98 13.54 15.43 12.06
C GLN A 98 13.00 16.46 13.05
N GLN A 99 11.89 17.14 12.73
CA GLN A 99 11.23 18.07 13.66
C GLN A 99 10.71 17.35 14.91
N THR A 100 10.09 16.18 14.74
CA THR A 100 9.60 15.37 15.88
C THR A 100 10.74 14.97 16.82
N ARG A 101 11.92 14.62 16.28
CA ARG A 101 13.11 14.33 17.09
C ARG A 101 13.60 15.56 17.86
N LEU A 102 13.63 16.74 17.23
CA LEU A 102 14.00 17.98 17.92
C LEU A 102 13.02 18.29 19.06
N VAL A 103 11.72 18.09 18.84
CA VAL A 103 10.67 18.28 19.86
C VAL A 103 10.91 17.34 21.05
N HIS A 104 11.24 16.06 20.82
CA HIS A 104 11.58 15.13 21.90
C HIS A 104 12.83 15.52 22.70
N HIS A 105 13.72 16.33 22.11
CA HIS A 105 14.87 16.93 22.78
C HIS A 105 14.58 18.32 23.37
N GLY A 106 13.32 18.75 23.40
CA GLY A 106 12.88 20.02 23.98
C GLY A 106 13.09 21.23 23.07
N VAL A 107 13.40 21.03 21.79
CA VAL A 107 13.66 22.09 20.81
C VAL A 107 12.56 22.10 19.76
N ILE A 108 11.84 23.22 19.63
CA ILE A 108 10.83 23.41 18.58
C ILE A 108 11.25 24.59 17.71
N ASP A 109 11.63 24.33 16.47
CA ASP A 109 11.90 25.37 15.48
C ASP A 109 10.62 25.70 14.70
N LEU A 110 9.84 26.64 15.23
CA LEU A 110 8.60 27.09 14.60
C LEU A 110 8.82 27.67 13.19
N GLY A 111 10.03 28.16 12.88
CA GLY A 111 10.41 28.62 11.54
C GLY A 111 10.54 27.49 10.52
N ARG A 112 10.68 26.24 10.97
CA ARG A 112 10.74 25.04 10.11
C ARG A 112 9.48 24.19 10.14
N VAL A 113 8.74 24.21 11.26
CA VAL A 113 7.48 23.47 11.40
C VAL A 113 6.42 24.00 10.42
N GLY A 114 6.26 25.32 10.31
CA GLY A 114 5.29 25.94 9.39
C GLY A 114 5.46 25.48 7.94
N PRO A 115 6.65 25.68 7.33
CA PRO A 115 6.93 25.23 5.97
C PRO A 115 6.77 23.71 5.76
N THR A 116 7.08 22.89 6.77
CA THR A 116 6.90 21.43 6.68
C THR A 116 5.43 21.04 6.64
N VAL A 117 4.57 21.74 7.40
CA VAL A 117 3.12 21.51 7.38
C VAL A 117 2.51 21.97 6.05
N GLU A 118 2.96 23.09 5.51
CA GLU A 118 2.55 23.57 4.17
C GLU A 118 2.96 22.59 3.06
N GLU A 119 4.18 22.04 3.13
CA GLU A 119 4.67 21.00 2.20
C GLU A 119 3.78 19.74 2.25
N VAL A 120 3.39 19.28 3.44
CA VAL A 120 2.49 18.14 3.61
C VAL A 120 1.08 18.43 3.10
N ALA A 121 0.56 19.65 3.31
CA ALA A 121 -0.75 20.05 2.82
C ALA A 121 -0.79 20.07 1.29
N ALA A 122 0.22 20.66 0.65
CA ALA A 122 0.35 20.70 -0.81
C ALA A 122 0.44 19.28 -1.41
N LEU A 123 1.17 18.37 -0.75
CA LEU A 123 1.24 16.97 -1.18
C LEU A 123 -0.10 16.25 -1.07
N CYS A 124 -0.88 16.52 -0.01
CA CYS A 124 -2.22 15.97 0.14
C CYS A 124 -3.16 16.46 -0.98
N GLU A 125 -3.11 17.74 -1.33
CA GLU A 125 -3.90 18.30 -2.44
C GLU A 125 -3.53 17.67 -3.78
N GLN A 126 -2.23 17.48 -4.02
CA GLN A 126 -1.73 16.86 -5.24
C GLN A 126 -2.15 15.38 -5.36
N VAL A 127 -2.16 14.63 -4.25
CA VAL A 127 -2.70 13.27 -4.17
C VAL A 127 -4.19 13.28 -4.51
N VAL A 128 -4.98 14.17 -3.91
CA VAL A 128 -6.43 14.27 -4.16
C VAL A 128 -6.71 14.58 -5.63
N PHE A 129 -5.97 15.52 -6.21
CA PHE A 129 -6.08 15.86 -7.63
C PHE A 129 -5.74 14.69 -8.55
N LEU A 130 -4.62 14.00 -8.30
CA LEU A 130 -4.20 12.84 -9.09
C LEU A 130 -5.17 11.66 -9.03
N LEU A 131 -5.91 11.54 -7.93
CA LEU A 131 -6.95 10.52 -7.75
C LEU A 131 -8.33 10.97 -8.27
N GLY A 132 -8.43 12.13 -8.93
CA GLY A 132 -9.67 12.65 -9.50
C GLY A 132 -10.65 13.22 -8.46
N GLY A 133 -10.19 13.45 -7.24
CA GLY A 133 -10.96 14.11 -6.18
C GLY A 133 -10.84 15.64 -6.25
N SER A 134 -11.73 16.33 -5.54
CA SER A 134 -11.65 17.78 -5.33
C SER A 134 -11.45 18.07 -3.85
N SER A 135 -10.32 18.70 -3.50
CA SER A 135 -10.02 19.20 -2.16
C SER A 135 -10.74 20.54 -1.91
N LYS A 136 -12.08 20.57 -2.07
CA LYS A 136 -12.85 21.69 -1.51
C LYS A 136 -12.99 21.45 -0.01
N GLY A 137 -12.03 21.97 0.74
CA GLY A 137 -12.09 22.06 2.18
C GLY A 137 -13.27 22.92 2.61
N VAL A 138 -13.99 22.41 3.60
CA VAL A 138 -14.95 23.12 4.45
C VAL A 138 -14.29 24.39 4.97
N ALA A 139 -14.79 25.52 4.50
CA ALA A 139 -14.65 26.81 5.17
C ALA A 139 -16.05 27.43 5.20
N SER A 140 -16.78 27.21 6.28
CA SER A 140 -17.42 28.27 7.06
C SER A 140 -17.94 27.74 8.38
#